data_AF-A0A8B9USG3-F1
#
_entry.id   AF-A0A8B9USG3-F1
#
_cell.length_a   1.000
_cell.length_b   1.000
_cell.length_c   1.000
_cell.angle_alpha   90.00
_cell.angle_beta   90.00
_cell.angle_gamma   90.00
#
_symmetry.space_group_name_H-M   'P 1'
#
loop_
_entity.id
_entity.type
_entity.pdbx_description
1 polymer ?
#
loop_
_entity_poly.entity_id
_entity_poly.type
_entity_poly.pdbx_seq_one_letter_code
_entity_poly.pdbx_strand_id
1 'polypeptide(L)'
;MPSRVCVCVRMAAAPPSYCFVAFPPCSKDGLVVFGKNSARPRDEVQEVVYFAAATHDPGSKVECTYIEIEQVPKTHAVVLSRPSWLWGAEMGANEHGVCVANEAVVTREPASESEALLGMDLVRNTVLGSSYHKSRGM
;
A
#
# COMPACT_ATOMS: atom_id res chain seq x y z
N MET A 1 -30.43 -24.63 -10.17
CA MET A 1 -29.07 -24.16 -10.55
C MET A 1 -28.36 -23.76 -9.26
N PRO A 2 -27.12 -24.21 -9.03
CA PRO A 2 -26.64 -24.50 -7.68
C PRO A 2 -26.27 -23.23 -6.93
N SER A 3 -26.71 -23.18 -5.67
CA SER A 3 -26.26 -22.27 -4.63
C SER A 3 -24.75 -22.38 -4.49
N ARG A 4 -24.04 -21.28 -4.76
CA ARG A 4 -22.62 -21.14 -4.40
C ARG A 4 -22.54 -21.10 -2.89
N VAL A 5 -22.38 -22.27 -2.28
CA VAL A 5 -21.83 -22.39 -0.94
C VAL A 5 -20.44 -21.77 -1.03
N CYS A 6 -20.29 -20.56 -0.51
CA CYS A 6 -18.98 -20.01 -0.20
C CYS A 6 -18.40 -20.94 0.87
N VAL A 7 -17.58 -21.90 0.44
CA VAL A 7 -16.78 -22.70 1.36
C VAL A 7 -15.83 -21.69 2.00
N CYS A 8 -16.22 -21.23 3.19
CA CYS A 8 -15.31 -20.55 4.09
C CYS A 8 -14.28 -21.60 4.50
N VAL A 9 -13.26 -21.77 3.64
CA VAL A 9 -12.04 -22.44 4.03
C VAL A 9 -11.57 -21.66 5.24
N ARG A 10 -11.63 -22.29 6.42
CA ARG A 10 -11.03 -21.74 7.64
C ARG A 10 -9.59 -21.40 7.28
N MET A 11 -9.32 -20.12 7.03
CA MET A 11 -7.94 -19.68 6.90
C MET A 11 -7.27 -20.00 8.23
N ALA A 12 -6.19 -20.76 8.18
CA ALA A 12 -5.20 -20.74 9.25
C ALA A 12 -4.92 -19.26 9.57
N ALA A 13 -4.73 -18.93 10.85
CA ALA A 13 -4.53 -17.55 11.31
C ALA A 13 -3.62 -16.77 10.33
N ALA A 14 -4.04 -15.55 9.97
CA ALA A 14 -3.30 -14.74 9.00
C ALA A 14 -1.81 -14.68 9.41
N PRO A 15 -0.87 -14.82 8.46
CA PRO A 15 0.54 -14.78 8.79
C PRO A 15 0.87 -13.45 9.50
N PRO A 16 1.83 -13.45 10.43
CA PRO A 16 2.18 -12.23 11.12
C PRO A 16 2.73 -11.19 10.13
N SER A 17 2.23 -9.97 10.26
CA SER A 17 2.80 -8.80 9.60
C SER A 17 3.93 -8.27 10.48
N TYR A 18 4.99 -7.76 9.85
CA TYR A 18 6.12 -7.12 10.50
C TYR A 18 6.62 -6.00 9.59
N CYS A 19 6.99 -4.88 10.22
CA CYS A 19 7.73 -3.82 9.57
C CYS A 19 8.86 -3.32 10.48
N PHE A 20 9.93 -2.81 9.88
CA PHE A 20 11.01 -2.16 10.61
C PHE A 20 11.67 -1.05 9.79
N VAL A 21 12.31 -0.13 10.50
CA VAL A 21 13.19 0.90 9.92
C VAL A 21 14.52 0.85 10.63
N ALA A 22 15.61 0.74 9.87
CA ALA A 22 16.96 0.93 10.36
C ALA A 22 17.51 2.28 9.86
N PHE A 23 17.83 3.16 10.80
CA PHE A 23 18.45 4.45 10.52
C PHE A 23 19.97 4.37 10.59
N PRO A 24 20.70 5.31 9.96
CA PRO A 24 22.13 5.47 10.22
C PRO A 24 22.39 5.74 11.71
N PRO A 25 23.48 5.20 12.31
CA PRO A 25 24.53 4.38 11.69
C PRO A 25 24.26 2.87 11.73
N CYS A 26 23.03 2.44 12.03
CA CYS A 26 22.69 1.02 12.24
C CYS A 26 22.62 0.19 10.93
N SER A 27 22.91 0.79 9.77
CA SER A 27 22.98 0.14 8.47
C SER A 27 24.39 0.27 7.88
N LYS A 28 24.82 -0.76 7.13
CA LYS A 28 26.20 -0.90 6.62
C LYS A 28 26.71 0.32 5.84
N ASP A 29 25.84 0.98 5.08
CA ASP A 29 26.20 2.07 4.17
C ASP A 29 25.68 3.44 4.62
N GLY A 30 25.20 3.57 5.87
CA GLY A 30 24.61 4.82 6.35
C GLY A 30 23.33 5.21 5.61
N LEU A 31 22.62 4.23 5.04
CA LEU A 31 21.34 4.40 4.36
C LEU A 31 20.17 4.12 5.31
N VAL A 32 19.01 4.70 5.05
CA VAL A 32 17.77 4.26 5.71
C VAL A 32 17.29 2.98 5.03
N VAL A 33 17.09 1.92 5.82
CA VAL A 33 16.54 0.64 5.33
C VAL A 33 15.14 0.47 5.89
N PHE A 34 14.17 0.33 5.00
CA PHE A 34 12.81 -0.04 5.33
C PHE A 34 12.55 -1.49 4.92
N GLY A 35 11.93 -2.28 5.80
CA GLY A 35 11.56 -3.65 5.50
C GLY A 35 10.16 -3.96 5.99
N LYS A 36 9.38 -4.68 5.17
CA LYS A 36 8.04 -5.16 5.49
C LYS A 36 7.79 -6.49 4.79
N ASN A 37 7.18 -7.46 5.48
CA ASN A 37 6.73 -8.70 4.84
C ASN A 37 5.26 -8.62 4.44
N SER A 38 4.88 -9.34 3.39
CA SER A 38 3.47 -9.55 3.05
C SER A 38 2.85 -10.61 3.96
N ALA A 39 1.81 -10.23 4.69
CA ALA A 39 1.00 -11.11 5.53
C ALA A 39 -0.18 -11.72 4.74
N ARG A 40 0.05 -12.02 3.46
CA ARG A 40 -0.94 -12.53 2.52
C ARG A 40 -0.78 -14.04 2.29
N PRO A 41 -1.81 -14.72 1.75
CA PRO A 41 -1.72 -16.14 1.42
C PRO A 41 -0.54 -16.43 0.48
N ARG A 42 0.12 -17.58 0.67
CA ARG A 42 1.30 -17.99 -0.11
C ARG A 42 1.04 -18.05 -1.62
N ASP A 43 -0.17 -18.45 -1.98
CA ASP A 43 -0.65 -18.65 -3.35
C ASP A 43 -1.17 -17.36 -3.99
N GLU A 44 -1.25 -16.26 -3.24
CA GLU A 44 -1.61 -14.97 -3.80
C GLU A 44 -0.41 -14.32 -4.49
N VAL A 45 -0.57 -13.97 -5.76
CA VAL A 45 0.48 -13.35 -6.56
C VAL A 45 0.77 -11.94 -6.04
N GLN A 46 2.04 -11.70 -5.72
CA GLN A 46 2.58 -10.39 -5.36
C GLN A 46 3.39 -9.83 -6.53
N GLU A 47 2.90 -8.74 -7.11
CA GLU A 47 3.52 -8.05 -8.22
C GLU A 47 4.38 -6.89 -7.73
N VAL A 48 5.54 -6.71 -8.36
CA VAL A 48 6.34 -5.48 -8.26
C VAL A 48 6.15 -4.70 -9.55
N VAL A 49 5.46 -3.58 -9.47
CA VAL A 49 5.03 -2.80 -10.63
C VAL A 49 5.50 -1.36 -10.53
N TYR A 50 5.87 -0.79 -11.68
CA TYR A 50 6.26 0.61 -11.80
C TYR A 50 5.15 1.41 -12.48
N PHE A 51 4.85 2.59 -11.95
CA PHE A 51 3.99 3.58 -12.58
C PHE A 51 4.79 4.88 -12.73
N ALA A 52 4.80 5.44 -13.94
CA ALA A 52 5.40 6.74 -14.18
C ALA A 52 4.57 7.87 -13.55
N ALA A 53 5.22 9.00 -13.28
CA ALA A 53 4.53 10.21 -12.86
C ALA A 53 3.50 10.65 -13.91
N ALA A 54 2.35 11.16 -13.47
CA ALA A 54 1.28 11.57 -14.35
C ALA A 54 0.61 12.87 -13.89
N THR A 55 0.00 13.57 -14.84
CA THR A 55 -0.91 14.69 -14.61
C THR A 55 -2.33 14.28 -14.96
N HIS A 56 -3.30 14.79 -14.21
CA HIS A 56 -4.71 14.43 -14.38
C HIS A 56 -5.58 15.67 -14.56
N ASP A 57 -6.65 15.52 -15.33
CA ASP A 57 -7.58 16.61 -15.62
C ASP A 57 -8.32 17.06 -14.36
N PRO A 58 -8.65 18.36 -14.22
CA PRO A 58 -9.45 18.85 -13.10
C PRO A 58 -10.81 18.14 -12.99
N GLY A 59 -11.16 17.68 -11.78
CA GLY A 59 -12.42 16.96 -11.52
C GLY A 59 -12.44 15.52 -12.05
N SER A 60 -11.30 15.02 -12.54
CA SER A 60 -11.16 13.59 -12.81
C SER A 60 -11.20 12.79 -11.51
N LYS A 61 -11.54 11.52 -11.65
CA LYS A 61 -11.67 10.59 -10.53
C LYS A 61 -10.83 9.35 -10.76
N VAL A 62 -10.60 8.60 -9.69
CA VAL A 62 -9.87 7.33 -9.72
C VAL A 62 -10.67 6.25 -9.00
N GLU A 63 -10.92 5.16 -9.72
CA GLU A 63 -11.49 3.93 -9.15
C GLU A 63 -10.42 3.23 -8.33
N CYS A 64 -10.59 3.20 -7.01
CA CYS A 64 -9.76 2.43 -6.09
C CYS A 64 -10.25 0.97 -6.04
N THR A 65 -9.96 0.22 -4.97
CA THR A 65 -10.35 -1.20 -4.92
C THR A 65 -11.87 -1.40 -4.90
N TYR A 66 -12.61 -0.57 -4.16
CA TYR A 66 -14.07 -0.69 -4.03
C TYR A 66 -14.85 0.62 -4.22
N ILE A 67 -14.18 1.76 -4.09
CA ILE A 67 -14.84 3.07 -4.21
C ILE A 67 -14.07 3.98 -5.15
N GLU A 68 -14.77 4.97 -5.70
CA GLU A 68 -14.20 6.02 -6.52
C GLU A 68 -13.95 7.28 -5.67
N ILE A 69 -12.80 7.93 -5.86
CA ILE A 69 -12.44 9.19 -5.19
C ILE A 69 -11.99 10.25 -6.20
N GLU A 70 -11.95 11.51 -5.77
CA GLU A 70 -11.37 12.61 -6.57
C GLU A 70 -9.88 12.38 -6.81
N GLN A 71 -9.44 12.55 -8.05
CA GLN A 71 -8.06 12.35 -8.44
C GLN A 71 -7.21 13.60 -8.18
N VAL A 72 -6.01 13.38 -7.64
CA VAL A 72 -5.06 14.48 -7.45
C VAL A 72 -4.52 14.98 -8.80
N PRO A 73 -4.24 16.28 -8.97
CA PRO A 73 -3.79 16.82 -10.26
C PRO A 73 -2.48 16.23 -10.77
N LYS A 74 -1.62 15.75 -9.85
CA LYS A 74 -0.31 15.15 -10.15
C LYS A 74 -0.04 13.96 -9.26
N THR A 75 0.50 12.91 -9.86
CA THR A 75 1.01 11.73 -9.17
C THR A 75 2.49 11.56 -9.46
N HIS A 76 3.24 11.14 -8.46
CA HIS A 76 4.67 10.86 -8.56
C HIS A 76 4.93 9.49 -9.20
N ALA A 77 6.12 9.32 -9.79
CA ALA A 77 6.57 8.01 -10.23
C ALA A 77 6.80 7.10 -9.02
N VAL A 78 6.26 5.88 -9.07
CA VAL A 78 6.25 4.93 -7.95
C VAL A 78 6.63 3.52 -8.39
N VAL A 79 7.30 2.79 -7.50
CA VAL A 79 7.37 1.32 -7.53
C VAL A 79 6.51 0.81 -6.38
N LEU A 80 5.62 -0.15 -6.67
CA LEU A 80 4.69 -0.72 -5.71
C LEU A 80 4.85 -2.23 -5.63
N SER A 81 4.66 -2.78 -4.44
CA SER A 81 4.39 -4.21 -4.22
C SER A 81 2.92 -4.38 -3.88
N ARG A 82 2.19 -5.22 -4.63
CA ARG A 82 0.75 -5.41 -4.44
C ARG A 82 0.26 -6.81 -4.80
N PRO A 83 -0.85 -7.28 -4.22
CA PRO A 83 -1.62 -8.39 -4.78
C PRO A 83 -2.09 -8.07 -6.20
N SER A 84 -2.00 -9.03 -7.12
CA SER A 84 -2.27 -8.79 -8.55
C SER A 84 -3.69 -8.28 -8.87
N TRP A 85 -4.68 -8.62 -8.05
CA TRP A 85 -6.08 -8.26 -8.24
C TRP A 85 -6.46 -6.90 -7.63
N LEU A 86 -5.60 -6.33 -6.78
CA LEU A 86 -5.95 -5.19 -5.93
C LEU A 86 -5.46 -3.88 -6.56
N TRP A 87 -6.28 -2.83 -6.50
CA TRP A 87 -5.86 -1.52 -6.99
C TRP A 87 -4.74 -0.95 -6.13
N GLY A 88 -4.89 -0.86 -4.81
CA GLY A 88 -3.88 -0.34 -3.89
C GLY A 88 -2.53 -1.08 -3.84
N ALA A 89 -1.77 -0.87 -2.77
CA ALA A 89 -0.47 -1.51 -2.56
C ALA A 89 -0.24 -1.88 -1.10
N GLU A 90 0.57 -2.92 -0.86
CA GLU A 90 1.01 -3.25 0.50
C GLU A 90 2.20 -2.39 0.92
N MET A 91 3.06 -2.04 -0.03
CA MET A 91 4.17 -1.12 0.16
C MET A 91 4.56 -0.48 -1.16
N GLY A 92 5.21 0.67 -1.08
CA GLY A 92 5.74 1.36 -2.25
C GLY A 92 6.76 2.42 -1.89
N ALA A 93 7.50 2.85 -2.90
CA ALA A 93 8.39 4.00 -2.82
C ALA A 93 8.24 4.88 -4.06
N ASN A 94 8.46 6.18 -3.90
CA ASN A 94 8.39 7.14 -4.99
C ASN A 94 9.73 7.80 -5.33
N GLU A 95 9.75 8.52 -6.44
CA GLU A 95 10.90 9.28 -6.94
C GLU A 95 11.42 10.37 -5.98
N HIS A 96 10.64 10.75 -4.98
CA HIS A 96 11.01 11.71 -3.93
C HIS A 96 11.61 11.06 -2.68
N GLY A 97 11.89 9.76 -2.72
CA GLY A 97 12.49 9.02 -1.59
C GLY A 97 11.53 8.79 -0.43
N VAL A 98 10.22 8.89 -0.66
CA VAL A 98 9.20 8.52 0.33
C VAL A 98 8.89 7.03 0.17
N CYS A 99 8.89 6.30 1.29
CA CYS A 99 8.42 4.91 1.34
C CYS A 99 7.23 4.80 2.29
N VAL A 100 6.21 4.04 1.88
CA VAL A 100 4.98 3.82 2.65
C VAL A 100 4.65 2.33 2.60
N ALA A 101 4.18 1.78 3.71
CA ALA A 101 3.61 0.44 3.76
C ALA A 101 2.49 0.39 4.78
N ASN A 102 1.61 -0.59 4.64
CA ASN A 102 0.63 -0.92 5.66
C ASN A 102 1.11 -2.08 6.53
N GLU A 103 0.50 -2.17 7.70
CA GLU A 103 0.73 -3.22 8.68
C GLU A 103 -0.64 -3.74 9.13
N ALA A 104 -0.81 -5.07 9.10
CA ALA A 104 -2.06 -5.67 9.54
C ALA A 104 -2.12 -5.69 11.07
N VAL A 105 -3.11 -5.01 11.65
CA VAL A 105 -3.35 -4.98 13.09
C VAL A 105 -4.72 -5.56 13.41
N VAL A 106 -4.83 -6.29 14.52
CA VAL A 106 -6.10 -6.83 15.02
C VAL A 106 -6.73 -5.80 15.96
N THR A 107 -7.89 -5.27 15.59
CA THR A 107 -8.62 -4.28 16.39
C THR A 107 -9.57 -4.95 17.38
N ARG A 108 -9.93 -4.25 18.46
CA ARG A 108 -10.96 -4.69 19.41
C ARG A 108 -12.37 -4.46 18.89
N GLU A 109 -12.55 -3.37 18.14
CA GLU A 109 -13.82 -3.01 17.53
C GLU A 109 -13.98 -3.68 16.16
N PRO A 110 -15.21 -4.05 15.78
CA PRO A 110 -15.49 -4.57 14.46
C PRO A 110 -15.25 -3.50 13.39
N ALA A 111 -14.87 -3.93 12.19
CA ALA A 111 -14.80 -3.05 11.04
C ALA A 111 -16.21 -2.60 10.63
N SER A 112 -16.32 -1.40 10.03
CA SER A 112 -17.55 -0.97 9.39
C SER A 112 -17.89 -1.91 8.22
N GLU A 113 -19.19 -2.17 8.01
CA GLU A 113 -19.67 -2.92 6.84
C GLU A 113 -19.83 -2.04 5.59
N SER A 114 -19.71 -0.72 5.73
CA SER A 114 -19.78 0.22 4.61
C SER A 114 -18.52 0.13 3.75
N GLU A 115 -18.67 0.16 2.43
CA GLU A 115 -17.55 0.30 1.50
C GLU A 115 -16.75 1.57 1.80
N ALA A 116 -15.43 1.42 1.84
CA ALA A 116 -14.48 2.48 2.14
C ALA A 116 -13.12 2.15 1.50
N LEU A 117 -12.21 3.13 1.51
CA LEU A 117 -10.82 2.88 1.11
C LEU A 117 -10.20 1.82 2.02
N LEU A 118 -9.54 0.84 1.41
CA LEU A 118 -8.75 -0.12 2.15
C LEU A 118 -7.43 0.51 2.62
N GLY A 119 -6.81 -0.08 3.65
CA GLY A 119 -5.47 0.32 4.08
C GLY A 119 -4.45 0.28 2.94
N MET A 120 -4.57 -0.68 2.01
CA MET A 120 -3.72 -0.76 0.82
C MET A 120 -3.98 0.38 -0.18
N ASP A 121 -5.24 0.84 -0.30
CA ASP A 121 -5.57 1.98 -1.17
C ASP A 121 -4.96 3.26 -0.60
N LEU A 122 -4.97 3.41 0.72
CA LEU A 122 -4.29 4.52 1.39
C LEU A 122 -2.79 4.52 1.10
N VAL A 123 -2.12 3.37 1.18
CA VAL A 123 -0.68 3.27 0.84
C VAL A 123 -0.40 3.80 -0.56
N ARG A 124 -1.14 3.34 -1.57
CA ARG A 124 -0.96 3.79 -2.96
C ARG A 124 -1.24 5.29 -3.09
N ASN A 125 -2.36 5.78 -2.56
CA ASN A 125 -2.70 7.20 -2.63
C ASN A 125 -1.65 8.08 -1.93
N THR A 126 -1.17 7.68 -0.75
CA THR A 126 -0.14 8.42 0.00
C THR A 126 1.17 8.45 -0.75
N VAL A 127 1.67 7.32 -1.26
CA VAL A 127 2.96 7.29 -1.96
C VAL A 127 2.92 8.02 -3.30
N LEU A 128 1.77 8.07 -3.98
CA LEU A 128 1.58 8.85 -5.20
C LEU A 128 1.61 10.37 -4.96
N GLY A 129 1.15 10.86 -3.81
CA GLY A 129 1.00 12.30 -3.55
C GLY A 129 2.03 12.92 -2.58
N SER A 130 2.86 12.10 -1.93
CA SER A 130 3.78 12.58 -0.89
C SER A 130 5.14 12.98 -1.44
N SER A 131 5.70 14.06 -0.89
CA SER A 131 7.08 14.48 -1.15
C SER A 131 7.83 14.58 0.17
N TYR A 132 9.09 14.12 0.20
CA TYR A 132 9.97 14.31 1.36
C TYR A 132 10.74 15.62 1.22
N HIS A 133 10.65 16.48 2.24
CA HIS A 133 11.47 17.68 2.33
C HIS A 133 12.57 17.47 3.39
N LYS A 134 13.82 17.32 2.94
CA LYS A 134 14.96 17.30 3.85
C LYS A 134 15.21 18.72 4.33
N SER A 135 14.89 19.04 5.59
CA SER A 135 15.40 20.27 6.19
C SER A 135 16.93 20.21 6.13
N ARG A 136 17.54 21.19 5.46
CA ARG A 136 19.00 21.37 5.54
C ARG A 136 19.29 21.71 7.01
N GLY A 137 19.96 20.80 7.71
CA GLY A 137 20.45 21.08 9.06
C GLY A 137 21.36 22.30 9.03
N MET A 138 21.17 23.20 9.99
CA MET A 138 22.13 24.25 10.36
C MET A 138 23.45 23.63 10.83
#